data_AF-A0A4Y8KKC3-F1
#
_entry.id   AF-A0A4Y8KKC3-F1
#
_cell.length_a   1.000
_cell.length_b   1.000
_cell.length_c   1.000
_cell.angle_alpha   90.00
_cell.angle_beta   90.00
_cell.angle_gamma   90.00
#
_symmetry.space_group_name_H-M   'P 1'
#
loop_
_entity.id
_entity.type
_entity.pdbx_description
1 polymer ?
#
loop_
_entity_poly.entity_id
_entity_poly.type
_entity_poly.pdbx_seq_one_letter_code
_entity_poly.pdbx_strand_id
1 'polypeptide(L)'
;MTAAAPAAPAAPLTAMPPAFSTRELRIGAVALGIGLVVGVVGSLLVASVAGGLGSIAMGSPMTDATTTCEIKDDPWITVGDEGRSISMQSEGEEAVGADFEDLACVLLELDTPDSVISRIDSTRALDGRQTGTWDGFSASWGYHPDNGLDIVIETAAK
;
A
#
# COMPACT_ATOMS: atom_id res chain seq x y z
N MET A 1 14.75 30.32 -80.94
CA MET A 1 15.50 29.22 -81.58
C MET A 1 16.15 28.45 -80.44
N THR A 2 15.86 27.19 -80.12
CA THR A 2 15.31 26.11 -80.95
C THR A 2 14.78 24.98 -80.06
N ALA A 3 13.67 24.40 -80.52
CA ALA A 3 13.20 23.01 -80.44
C ALA A 3 12.85 22.33 -79.11
N ALA A 4 11.71 21.66 -79.18
CA ALA A 4 11.07 20.81 -78.18
C ALA A 4 11.14 19.32 -78.58
N ALA A 5 10.96 18.48 -77.55
CA ALA A 5 10.35 17.13 -77.55
C ALA A 5 11.19 15.95 -78.09
N PRO A 6 10.87 14.66 -77.78
CA PRO A 6 9.72 14.14 -77.01
C PRO A 6 10.07 13.06 -75.94
N ALA A 7 9.02 12.51 -75.32
CA ALA A 7 9.01 11.56 -74.22
C ALA A 7 8.82 10.07 -74.64
N ALA A 8 9.30 9.16 -73.75
CA ALA A 8 8.84 7.80 -73.41
C ALA A 8 9.00 6.68 -74.48
N PRO A 9 9.19 5.37 -74.12
CA PRO A 9 8.36 4.62 -73.17
C PRO A 9 9.09 3.66 -72.20
N ALA A 10 8.35 3.21 -71.18
CA ALA A 10 8.71 2.20 -70.20
C ALA A 10 8.30 0.77 -70.63
N ALA A 11 9.06 -0.24 -70.20
CA ALA A 11 8.66 -1.64 -70.03
C ALA A 11 9.78 -2.43 -69.30
N PRO A 12 9.54 -3.66 -68.80
CA PRO A 12 8.54 -4.07 -67.82
C PRO A 12 9.18 -4.72 -66.56
N LEU A 13 8.38 -4.89 -65.51
CA LEU A 13 8.75 -5.51 -64.24
C LEU A 13 8.85 -7.05 -64.37
N THR A 14 10.03 -7.62 -64.17
CA THR A 14 10.19 -9.03 -63.82
C THR A 14 10.37 -9.17 -62.32
N ALA A 15 9.32 -9.67 -61.65
CA ALA A 15 9.37 -10.11 -60.27
C ALA A 15 10.06 -11.48 -60.18
N MET A 16 11.13 -11.58 -59.39
CA MET A 16 11.57 -12.85 -58.80
C MET A 16 11.21 -12.82 -57.32
N PRO A 17 10.59 -13.88 -56.76
CA PRO A 17 10.45 -14.00 -55.32
C PRO A 17 11.82 -14.27 -54.69
N PRO A 18 12.21 -13.58 -53.60
CA PRO A 18 13.35 -14.04 -52.84
C PRO A 18 13.01 -15.40 -52.19
N ALA A 19 13.75 -16.44 -52.58
CA ALA A 19 13.72 -17.73 -51.91
C ALA A 19 14.34 -17.57 -50.51
N PHE A 20 13.52 -17.67 -49.47
CA PHE A 20 13.98 -17.53 -48.10
C PHE A 20 14.85 -18.72 -47.70
N SER A 21 16.06 -18.41 -47.21
CA SER A 21 17.05 -19.38 -46.72
C SER A 21 16.63 -19.98 -45.37
N THR A 22 16.98 -21.23 -45.12
CA THR A 22 16.76 -21.92 -43.81
C THR A 22 17.48 -21.25 -42.64
N ARG A 23 18.37 -20.28 -42.91
CA ARG A 23 19.05 -19.44 -41.93
C ARG A 23 18.16 -18.29 -41.42
N GLU A 24 17.25 -17.77 -42.24
CA GLU A 24 16.24 -16.76 -41.86
C GLU A 24 15.15 -17.35 -40.95
N LEU A 25 14.85 -18.65 -41.11
CA LEU A 25 13.88 -19.36 -40.26
C LEU A 25 14.36 -19.58 -38.82
N ARG A 26 15.69 -19.65 -38.61
CA ARG A 26 16.28 -19.83 -37.27
C ARG A 26 16.36 -18.51 -36.49
N ILE A 27 16.48 -17.38 -37.17
CA ILE A 27 16.45 -16.06 -36.55
C ILE A 27 15.03 -15.74 -36.03
N GLY A 28 13.98 -16.18 -36.74
CA GLY A 28 12.59 -16.07 -36.29
C GLY A 28 12.25 -16.88 -35.02
N ALA A 29 12.92 -18.03 -34.79
CA ALA A 29 12.64 -18.86 -33.62
C ALA A 29 13.27 -18.33 -32.32
N VAL A 30 14.40 -17.61 -32.40
CA VAL A 30 15.03 -16.98 -31.22
C VAL A 30 14.28 -15.69 -30.82
N ALA A 31 13.74 -14.95 -31.79
CA ALA A 31 12.92 -13.76 -31.52
C ALA A 31 11.56 -14.09 -30.85
N LEU A 32 11.02 -15.30 -31.06
CA LEU A 32 9.77 -15.74 -30.41
C LEU A 32 9.96 -16.18 -28.94
N GLY A 33 11.17 -16.60 -28.54
CA GLY A 33 11.47 -17.02 -27.16
C GLY A 33 11.66 -15.87 -26.18
N ILE A 34 12.25 -14.74 -26.63
CA ILE A 34 12.49 -13.56 -25.79
C ILE A 34 11.27 -12.63 -25.77
N GLY A 35 10.46 -12.60 -26.83
CA GLY A 35 9.21 -11.83 -26.89
C GLY A 35 8.10 -12.32 -25.95
N LEU A 36 8.09 -13.61 -25.58
CA LEU A 36 7.07 -14.16 -24.66
C LEU A 36 7.36 -13.84 -23.17
N VAL A 37 8.61 -13.55 -22.79
CA VAL A 37 8.94 -13.19 -21.40
C VAL A 37 8.75 -11.69 -21.13
N VAL A 38 8.91 -10.83 -22.15
CA VAL A 38 8.69 -9.38 -22.01
C VAL A 38 7.24 -8.97 -22.34
N GLY A 39 6.49 -9.74 -23.13
CA GLY A 39 5.10 -9.45 -23.47
C GLY A 39 4.06 -9.67 -22.35
N VAL A 40 4.40 -10.38 -21.28
CA VAL A 40 3.50 -10.58 -20.12
C VAL A 40 3.66 -9.46 -19.07
N VAL A 41 4.72 -8.65 -19.14
CA VAL A 41 5.00 -7.60 -18.14
C VAL A 41 4.52 -6.21 -18.56
N GLY A 42 4.19 -5.99 -19.85
CA GLY A 42 3.95 -4.65 -20.39
C GLY A 42 2.50 -4.26 -20.74
N SER A 43 1.54 -5.17 -20.72
CA SER A 43 0.19 -4.86 -21.20
C SER A 43 -0.86 -5.63 -20.41
N LEU A 44 -1.54 -4.89 -19.52
CA LEU A 44 -2.75 -5.13 -18.73
C LEU A 44 -2.39 -4.53 -17.36
N LEU A 45 -2.77 -3.29 -17.00
CA LEU A 45 -4.15 -2.88 -16.74
C LEU A 45 -4.35 -1.38 -17.02
N VAL A 46 -4.97 -1.04 -18.15
CA VAL A 46 -5.86 0.14 -18.23
C VAL A 46 -7.20 -0.39 -18.71
N ALA A 47 -8.00 -0.84 -17.75
CA ALA A 47 -9.41 -1.15 -17.92
C ALA A 47 -10.15 -0.62 -16.69
N SER A 48 -10.54 0.65 -16.77
CA SER A 48 -11.59 1.23 -15.95
C SER A 48 -12.89 0.45 -16.16
N VAL A 49 -13.17 -0.49 -15.25
CA VAL A 49 -14.49 -1.08 -15.08
C VAL A 49 -15.06 -0.57 -13.75
N ALA A 50 -16.11 0.22 -13.87
CA ALA A 50 -16.95 0.60 -12.76
C ALA A 50 -17.62 -0.65 -12.17
N GLY A 51 -17.47 -0.84 -10.86
CA GLY A 51 -18.24 -1.82 -10.07
C GLY A 51 -17.56 -3.19 -9.93
N GLY A 52 -17.04 -3.46 -8.73
CA GLY A 52 -16.70 -4.81 -8.30
C GLY A 52 -15.23 -5.19 -8.39
N LEU A 53 -14.31 -4.29 -8.01
CA LEU A 53 -13.04 -4.75 -7.46
C LEU A 53 -13.36 -5.26 -6.05
N GLY A 54 -13.43 -6.58 -5.88
CA GLY A 54 -13.38 -7.18 -4.56
C GLY A 54 -12.19 -6.56 -3.83
N SER A 55 -12.43 -6.11 -2.60
CA SER A 55 -11.44 -5.49 -1.75
C SER A 55 -10.11 -6.22 -1.91
N ILE A 56 -9.15 -5.60 -2.61
CA ILE A 56 -7.76 -5.80 -2.27
C ILE A 56 -7.77 -5.58 -0.76
N ALA A 57 -7.47 -6.62 0.01
CA ALA A 57 -7.31 -6.50 1.44
C ALA A 57 -6.14 -5.54 1.64
N MET A 58 -6.45 -4.23 1.58
CA MET A 58 -5.61 -3.21 2.14
C MET A 58 -5.51 -3.63 3.60
N GLY A 59 -4.28 -3.92 4.05
CA GLY A 59 -4.03 -4.25 5.43
C GLY A 59 -4.74 -3.23 6.32
N SER A 60 -5.27 -3.70 7.45
CA SER A 60 -5.73 -2.76 8.46
C SER A 60 -4.48 -2.04 8.99
N PRO A 61 -4.46 -0.70 9.08
CA PRO A 61 -3.32 0.02 9.64
C PRO A 61 -2.99 -0.44 11.07
N MET A 62 -3.98 -0.90 11.83
CA MET A 62 -3.79 -1.41 13.19
C MET A 62 -3.19 -2.83 13.20
N THR A 63 -3.63 -3.70 12.29
CA THR A 63 -3.00 -5.02 12.09
C THR A 63 -1.57 -4.90 11.56
N ASP A 64 -1.33 -3.93 10.68
CA ASP A 64 -0.01 -3.66 10.11
C ASP A 64 0.91 -3.08 11.20
N ALA A 65 0.44 -2.13 12.02
CA ALA A 65 1.19 -1.58 13.15
C ALA A 65 1.62 -2.67 14.14
N THR A 66 0.69 -3.52 14.60
CA THR A 66 1.03 -4.64 15.51
C THR A 66 1.96 -5.68 14.87
N THR A 67 1.96 -5.78 13.53
CA THR A 67 2.91 -6.60 12.79
C THR A 67 4.31 -5.99 12.80
N THR A 68 4.42 -4.71 12.46
CA THR A 68 5.69 -3.98 12.41
C THR A 68 6.34 -3.90 13.78
N CYS A 69 5.53 -3.69 14.83
CA CYS A 69 5.98 -3.62 16.22
C CYS A 69 6.22 -5.00 16.86
N GLU A 70 6.00 -6.12 16.14
CA GLU A 70 6.23 -7.49 16.61
C GLU A 70 5.43 -7.92 17.87
N ILE A 71 4.25 -7.33 18.08
CA ILE A 71 3.44 -7.43 19.32
C ILE A 71 2.07 -8.12 19.12
N LYS A 72 1.91 -8.92 18.06
CA LYS A 72 0.62 -9.56 17.73
C LYS A 72 0.04 -10.44 18.83
N ASP A 73 0.90 -11.01 19.66
CA ASP A 73 0.53 -11.97 20.71
C ASP A 73 0.48 -11.30 22.10
N ASP A 74 0.62 -9.96 22.18
CA ASP A 74 0.52 -9.22 23.43
C ASP A 74 -0.95 -9.18 23.91
N PRO A 75 -1.25 -9.65 25.14
CA PRO A 75 -2.63 -9.74 25.64
C PRO A 75 -3.25 -8.39 26.00
N TRP A 76 -2.46 -7.32 26.11
CA TRP A 76 -2.89 -5.97 26.47
C TRP A 76 -3.03 -5.06 25.25
N ILE A 77 -2.62 -5.51 24.07
CA ILE A 77 -2.75 -4.82 22.79
C ILE A 77 -3.61 -5.66 21.85
N THR A 78 -4.89 -5.28 21.72
CA THR A 78 -5.88 -6.04 20.96
C THR A 78 -6.40 -5.25 19.77
N VAL A 79 -6.24 -5.80 18.57
CA VAL A 79 -6.91 -5.31 17.36
C VAL A 79 -8.34 -5.86 17.31
N GLY A 80 -9.31 -4.94 17.19
CA GLY A 80 -10.74 -5.22 17.15
C GLY A 80 -11.41 -4.80 15.84
N ASP A 81 -12.72 -5.05 15.76
CA ASP A 81 -13.60 -4.59 14.68
C ASP A 81 -13.13 -4.90 13.24
N GLU A 82 -12.57 -6.10 13.06
CA GLU A 82 -11.98 -6.54 11.78
C GLU A 82 -10.83 -5.63 11.33
N GLY A 83 -10.04 -5.11 12.29
CA GLY A 83 -8.93 -4.20 12.05
C GLY A 83 -9.32 -2.72 12.01
N ARG A 84 -10.50 -2.35 12.52
CA ARG A 84 -10.95 -0.95 12.55
C ARG A 84 -10.82 -0.29 13.93
N SER A 85 -10.45 -1.07 14.94
CA SER A 85 -10.09 -0.56 16.25
C SER A 85 -8.86 -1.25 16.81
N ILE A 86 -8.16 -0.57 17.72
CA ILE A 86 -7.10 -1.14 18.55
C ILE A 86 -7.24 -0.60 19.97
N SER A 87 -7.21 -1.50 20.95
CA SER A 87 -7.23 -1.20 22.37
C SER A 87 -5.87 -1.56 22.95
N MET A 88 -5.27 -0.65 23.71
CA MET A 88 -3.97 -0.85 24.33
C MET A 88 -4.00 -0.41 25.80
N GLN A 89 -3.41 -1.22 26.68
CA GLN A 89 -3.26 -0.93 28.10
C GLN A 89 -1.79 -1.08 28.50
N SER A 90 -1.17 -0.02 28.99
CA SER A 90 0.20 -0.10 29.52
C SER A 90 0.19 -0.66 30.94
N GLU A 91 1.35 -1.11 31.41
CA GLU A 91 1.55 -1.34 32.84
C GLU A 91 1.39 -0.05 33.67
N GLY A 92 1.09 -0.24 34.96
CA GLY A 92 1.04 0.80 35.99
C GLY A 92 1.67 0.31 37.30
N GLU A 93 1.65 1.13 38.34
CA GLU A 93 2.28 0.80 39.64
C GLU A 93 1.67 -0.44 40.32
N GLU A 94 0.38 -0.72 40.08
CA GLU A 94 -0.35 -1.84 40.69
C GLU A 94 -0.94 -2.83 39.66
N ALA A 95 -0.84 -2.53 38.37
CA ALA A 95 -1.41 -3.34 37.29
C ALA A 95 -0.33 -3.79 36.30
N VAL A 96 -0.37 -5.08 35.96
CA VAL A 96 0.36 -5.61 34.80
C VAL A 96 -0.29 -5.10 33.51
N GLY A 97 0.52 -4.81 32.50
CA GLY A 97 0.10 -4.34 31.19
C GLY A 97 1.20 -4.53 30.15
N ALA A 98 1.02 -3.96 28.96
CA ALA A 98 2.08 -3.93 27.94
C ALA A 98 3.18 -2.92 28.31
N ASP A 99 4.39 -3.16 27.80
CA ASP A 99 5.50 -2.22 27.88
C ASP A 99 5.11 -0.91 27.15
N PHE A 100 5.49 0.22 27.73
CA PHE A 100 5.13 1.53 27.16
C PHE A 100 5.76 1.73 25.77
N GLU A 101 6.93 1.16 25.52
CA GLU A 101 7.60 1.15 24.22
C GLU A 101 6.77 0.50 23.11
N ASP A 102 5.99 -0.53 23.42
CA ASP A 102 5.12 -1.21 22.44
C ASP A 102 3.95 -0.33 22.05
N LEU A 103 3.33 0.35 23.03
CA LEU A 103 2.30 1.35 22.77
C LEU A 103 2.85 2.52 21.94
N ALA A 104 4.05 3.00 22.29
CA ALA A 104 4.70 4.08 21.55
C ALA A 104 5.00 3.67 20.10
N CYS A 105 5.42 2.41 19.86
CA CYS A 105 5.61 1.88 18.52
C CYS A 105 4.31 1.91 17.71
N VAL A 106 3.19 1.45 18.28
CA VAL A 106 1.89 1.49 17.60
C VAL A 106 1.46 2.93 17.29
N LEU A 107 1.59 3.84 18.26
CA LEU A 107 1.24 5.25 18.06
C LEU A 107 2.08 5.89 16.95
N LEU A 108 3.36 5.52 16.84
CA LEU A 108 4.25 5.95 15.77
C LEU A 108 3.82 5.39 14.40
N GLU A 109 3.55 4.08 14.30
CA GLU A 109 3.10 3.44 13.06
C GLU A 109 1.73 3.96 12.57
N LEU A 110 0.89 4.45 13.49
CA LEU A 110 -0.38 5.11 13.17
C LEU A 110 -0.22 6.62 12.91
N ASP A 111 1.01 7.11 12.72
CA ASP A 111 1.35 8.51 12.42
C ASP A 111 0.69 9.51 13.39
N THR A 112 0.65 9.15 14.69
CA THR A 112 0.02 9.99 15.72
C THR A 112 0.77 11.33 15.84
N PRO A 113 0.11 12.48 15.64
CA PRO A 113 0.79 13.77 15.66
C PRO A 113 1.37 14.11 17.04
N ASP A 114 2.49 14.85 17.08
CA ASP A 114 3.13 15.32 18.32
C ASP A 114 2.16 16.01 19.29
N SER A 115 1.16 16.71 18.77
CA SER A 115 0.13 17.37 19.60
C SER A 115 -0.85 16.40 20.27
N VAL A 116 -1.08 15.22 19.71
CA VAL A 116 -1.84 14.14 20.35
C VAL A 116 -0.95 13.44 21.37
N ILE A 117 0.29 13.09 21.00
CA ILE A 117 1.28 12.50 21.91
C ILE A 117 1.49 13.39 23.16
N SER A 118 1.73 14.68 22.97
CA SER A 118 1.90 15.64 24.07
C SER A 118 0.69 15.70 25.01
N ARG A 119 -0.53 15.47 24.48
CA ARG A 119 -1.74 15.40 25.31
C ARG A 119 -1.83 14.08 26.04
N ILE A 120 -1.47 12.95 25.42
CA ILE A 120 -1.36 11.66 26.10
C ILE A 120 -0.36 11.75 27.26
N ASP A 121 0.86 12.21 27.01
CA ASP A 121 1.94 12.30 28.00
C ASP A 121 1.62 13.24 29.18
N SER A 122 0.80 14.27 28.94
CA SER A 122 0.40 15.23 29.98
C SER A 122 -0.91 14.89 30.68
N THR A 123 -1.57 13.79 30.29
CA THR A 123 -2.85 13.37 30.90
C THR A 123 -2.62 12.83 32.31
N ARG A 124 -3.39 13.34 33.27
CA ARG A 124 -3.35 12.89 34.66
C ARG A 124 -4.62 12.13 35.01
N ALA A 125 -4.57 11.36 36.10
CA ALA A 125 -5.73 10.63 36.64
C ALA A 125 -6.98 11.50 36.86
N LEU A 126 -6.80 12.77 37.21
CA LEU A 126 -7.90 13.69 37.49
C LEU A 126 -8.49 14.37 36.24
N ASP A 127 -7.84 14.22 35.07
CA ASP A 127 -8.30 14.85 33.83
C ASP A 127 -9.45 14.04 33.18
N GLY A 128 -9.63 12.77 33.61
CA GLY A 128 -10.67 11.89 33.08
C GLY A 128 -10.32 11.33 31.70
N ARG A 129 -11.35 10.95 30.94
CA ARG A 129 -11.18 10.43 29.57
C ARG A 129 -10.98 11.60 28.60
N GLN A 130 -9.82 11.60 27.95
CA GLN A 130 -9.43 12.56 26.93
C GLN A 130 -9.68 11.99 25.53
N THR A 131 -9.71 12.86 24.51
CA THR A 131 -9.93 12.46 23.12
C THR A 131 -9.04 13.23 22.13
N GLY A 132 -8.85 12.65 20.94
CA GLY A 132 -8.05 13.23 19.87
C GLY A 132 -8.39 12.60 18.53
N THR A 133 -8.15 13.33 17.45
CA THR A 133 -8.39 12.86 16.08
C THR A 133 -7.23 13.29 15.19
N TRP A 134 -6.88 12.44 14.23
CA TRP A 134 -5.86 12.71 13.21
C TRP A 134 -6.06 11.73 12.06
N ASP A 135 -5.68 12.12 10.84
CA ASP A 135 -5.66 11.29 9.62
C ASP A 135 -6.63 10.08 9.54
N GLY A 136 -7.94 10.33 9.71
CA GLY A 136 -8.94 9.26 9.63
C GLY A 136 -9.00 8.32 10.84
N PHE A 137 -8.39 8.69 11.95
CA PHE A 137 -8.45 8.05 13.26
C PHE A 137 -9.10 8.96 14.32
N SER A 138 -9.74 8.32 15.28
CA SER A 138 -10.20 8.91 16.52
C SER A 138 -9.68 8.07 17.67
N ALA A 139 -9.08 8.72 18.67
CA ALA A 139 -8.63 8.08 19.89
C ALA A 139 -9.35 8.66 21.10
N SER A 140 -9.51 7.80 22.09
CA SER A 140 -10.01 8.14 23.41
C SER A 140 -9.09 7.45 24.42
N TRP A 141 -8.58 8.18 25.41
CA TRP A 141 -7.64 7.62 26.39
C TRP A 141 -7.87 8.15 27.79
N GLY A 142 -7.38 7.42 28.78
CA GLY A 142 -7.26 7.84 30.16
C GLY A 142 -5.96 7.32 30.76
N TYR A 143 -5.51 7.92 31.85
CA TYR A 143 -4.30 7.49 32.54
C TYR A 143 -4.53 7.44 34.04
N HIS A 144 -3.99 6.44 34.72
CA HIS A 144 -3.87 6.41 36.18
C HIS A 144 -2.51 5.81 36.56
N PRO A 145 -1.74 6.36 37.52
CA PRO A 145 -0.46 5.78 37.93
C PRO A 145 -0.55 4.28 38.24
N ASP A 146 -1.54 3.86 39.02
CA ASP A 146 -1.75 2.45 39.39
C ASP A 146 -2.08 1.53 38.22
N ASN A 147 -2.81 2.02 37.20
CA ASN A 147 -3.37 1.19 36.11
C ASN A 147 -2.69 1.40 34.75
N GLY A 148 -1.81 2.39 34.61
CA GLY A 148 -1.23 2.78 33.35
C GLY A 148 -2.14 3.62 32.45
N LEU A 149 -1.76 3.71 31.17
CA LEU A 149 -2.51 4.30 30.07
C LEU A 149 -3.53 3.27 29.54
N ASP A 150 -4.80 3.67 29.43
CA ASP A 150 -5.84 2.95 28.69
C ASP A 150 -6.21 3.78 27.46
N ILE A 151 -5.98 3.24 26.26
CA ILE A 151 -6.26 3.93 25.00
C ILE A 151 -6.99 3.02 24.02
N VAL A 152 -8.01 3.58 23.38
CA VAL A 152 -8.70 2.97 22.24
C VAL A 152 -8.60 3.91 21.06
N ILE A 153 -8.20 3.37 19.91
CA ILE A 153 -8.11 4.09 18.64
C ILE A 153 -9.03 3.38 17.65
N GLU A 154 -9.83 4.14 16.92
CA GLU A 154 -10.77 3.66 15.92
C GLU A 154 -10.58 4.42 14.62
N THR A 155 -10.90 3.80 13.48
CA THR A 155 -11.04 4.54 12.23
C THR A 155 -12.23 5.50 12.35
N ALA A 156 -12.00 6.79 12.12
CA ALA A 156 -13.04 7.80 12.08
C ALA A 156 -13.95 7.59 10.85
N ALA A 157 -15.26 7.65 11.04
CA ALA A 157 -16.19 7.70 9.93
C ALA A 157 -15.95 8.98 9.11
N LYS A 158 -15.83 8.82 7.79
CA LYS A 158 -15.65 9.93 6.85
C LYS A 158 -16.97 10.61 6.48
#